data_AF-A0A431HYN8-F1
#
_entry.id   AF-A0A431HYN8-F1
#
_cell.length_a   1.000
_cell.length_b   1.000
_cell.length_c   1.000
_cell.angle_alpha   90.00
_cell.angle_beta   90.00
_cell.angle_gamma   90.00
#
_symmetry.space_group_name_H-M   'P 1'
#
loop_
_entity.id
_entity.type
_entity.pdbx_description
1 polymer ?
#
loop_
_entity_poly.entity_id
_entity_poly.type
_entity_poly.pdbx_seq_one_letter_code
_entity_poly.pdbx_strand_id
1 'polypeptide(L)'
;FFYKNQEVAVIGGGNTAVEEALYLANICSKVTLVHRRDTFKSEKILIDRLMAKVADGKIVLKTNAVLDEVLGDAKGVTGMRLKFNDGKSEELALSGVFIAIGHKPNTDIFEGKLELEHGYIVTKSGRGSFATATS
;
A
#
# COMPACT_ATOMS: atom_id res chain seq x y z
N PHE A 1 15.40 2.27 -14.35
CA PHE A 1 14.11 2.18 -13.64
C PHE A 1 13.03 2.78 -14.53
N PHE A 2 11.90 2.11 -14.74
CA PHE A 2 10.89 2.46 -15.76
C PHE A 2 10.27 3.86 -15.57
N TYR A 3 10.09 4.32 -14.33
CA TYR A 3 9.42 5.58 -14.00
C TYR A 3 10.37 6.70 -13.54
N LYS A 4 11.64 6.65 -13.97
CA LYS A 4 12.63 7.69 -13.60
C LYS A 4 12.17 9.06 -14.10
N ASN A 5 12.16 10.05 -13.22
CA ASN A 5 11.68 11.41 -13.48
C ASN A 5 10.19 11.51 -13.92
N GLN A 6 9.39 10.47 -13.70
CA GLN A 6 7.94 10.49 -13.96
C GLN A 6 7.16 10.63 -12.65
N GLU A 7 5.90 11.07 -12.75
CA GLU A 7 4.98 11.11 -11.61
C GLU A 7 4.32 9.74 -11.43
N VAL A 8 4.25 9.28 -10.18
CA VAL A 8 3.65 7.99 -9.84
C VAL A 8 2.80 8.10 -8.57
N ALA A 9 1.94 7.10 -8.36
CA ALA A 9 1.17 6.98 -7.12
C ALA A 9 1.45 5.67 -6.40
N VAL A 10 1.38 5.71 -5.07
CA VAL A 10 1.39 4.54 -4.20
C VAL A 10 0.07 4.50 -3.44
N ILE A 11 -0.62 3.35 -3.44
CA ILE A 11 -1.88 3.15 -2.75
C ILE A 11 -1.67 2.25 -1.54
N GLY A 12 -1.90 2.78 -0.34
CA GLY A 12 -1.75 2.01 0.89
C GLY A 12 -1.48 2.88 2.11
N GLY A 13 -1.26 2.26 3.26
CA GLY A 13 -0.86 3.03 4.45
C GLY A 13 -0.23 2.22 5.57
N GLY A 14 0.28 1.02 5.27
CA GLY A 14 1.17 0.27 6.15
C GLY A 14 2.65 0.55 5.85
N ASN A 15 3.56 -0.13 6.56
CA ASN A 15 5.01 -0.06 6.29
C ASN A 15 5.34 -0.19 4.80
N THR A 16 4.80 -1.22 4.12
CA THR A 16 5.06 -1.47 2.69
C THR A 16 4.75 -0.25 1.82
N ALA A 17 3.63 0.42 2.05
CA ALA A 17 3.27 1.60 1.26
C ALA A 17 4.19 2.79 1.52
N VAL A 18 4.60 2.98 2.79
CA VAL A 18 5.49 4.07 3.17
C VAL A 18 6.91 3.83 2.64
N GLU A 19 7.42 2.61 2.75
CA GLU A 19 8.73 2.22 2.21
C GLU A 19 8.77 2.36 0.70
N GLU A 20 7.74 1.88 -0.01
CA GLU A 20 7.64 1.99 -1.47
C GLU A 20 7.60 3.47 -1.90
N ALA A 21 6.85 4.31 -1.21
CA ALA A 21 6.78 5.75 -1.50
C ALA A 21 8.14 6.44 -1.26
N LEU A 22 8.84 6.11 -0.17
CA LEU A 22 10.18 6.63 0.13
C LEU A 22 11.21 6.18 -0.90
N TYR A 23 11.13 4.92 -1.33
CA TYR A 23 11.99 4.37 -2.37
C TYR A 23 11.79 5.11 -3.69
N LEU A 24 10.54 5.23 -4.15
CA LEU A 24 10.18 5.91 -5.40
C LEU A 24 10.51 7.40 -5.36
N ALA A 25 10.43 8.07 -4.22
CA ALA A 25 10.76 9.49 -4.08
C ALA A 25 12.22 9.83 -4.44
N ASN A 26 13.13 8.84 -4.44
CA ASN A 26 14.52 9.01 -4.86
C ASN A 26 14.72 8.81 -6.38
N ILE A 27 13.71 8.32 -7.11
CA ILE A 27 13.80 7.92 -8.52
C ILE A 27 12.85 8.76 -9.39
N CYS A 28 11.64 8.98 -8.91
CA CYS A 28 10.55 9.67 -9.60
C CYS A 28 10.64 11.19 -9.41
N SER A 29 9.94 11.94 -10.26
CA SER A 29 9.85 13.40 -10.11
C SER A 29 9.02 13.76 -8.88
N LYS A 30 7.89 13.04 -8.70
CA LYS A 30 6.92 13.21 -7.63
C LYS A 30 6.20 11.89 -7.35
N VAL A 31 5.90 11.64 -6.08
CA VAL A 31 5.13 10.46 -5.63
C VAL A 31 3.89 10.93 -4.91
N THR A 32 2.72 10.43 -5.32
CA THR A 32 1.46 10.68 -4.61
C THR A 32 1.12 9.47 -3.76
N LEU A 33 1.20 9.59 -2.43
CA LEU A 33 0.81 8.53 -1.50
C LEU A 33 -0.66 8.70 -1.12
N VAL A 34 -1.48 7.73 -1.52
CA VAL A 34 -2.92 7.73 -1.31
C VAL A 34 -3.28 6.78 -0.17
N HIS A 35 -4.04 7.28 0.80
CA HIS A 35 -4.55 6.48 1.91
C HIS A 35 -6.01 6.77 2.22
N ARG A 36 -6.76 5.70 2.53
CA ARG A 36 -8.19 5.79 2.85
C ARG A 36 -8.52 6.44 4.21
N ARG A 37 -7.51 6.65 5.06
CA ARG A 37 -7.64 7.32 6.36
C ARG A 37 -6.71 8.53 6.42
N ASP A 38 -6.81 9.28 7.51
CA ASP A 38 -5.96 10.40 7.88
C ASP A 38 -4.59 9.97 8.46
N THR A 39 -4.50 8.74 8.95
CA THR A 39 -3.34 8.22 9.70
C THR A 39 -2.76 6.96 9.07
N PHE A 40 -1.44 6.86 9.09
CA PHE A 40 -0.69 5.70 8.59
C PHE A 40 -0.41 4.68 9.70
N LYS A 41 -0.59 3.39 9.40
CA LYS A 41 -0.20 2.28 10.28
C LYS A 41 1.22 1.82 9.93
N SER A 42 2.18 2.73 10.10
CA SER A 42 3.59 2.49 9.82
C SER A 42 4.44 2.75 11.06
N GLU A 43 5.66 2.22 11.09
CA GLU A 43 6.65 2.58 12.11
C GLU A 43 6.87 4.10 12.15
N LYS A 44 7.01 4.64 13.36
CA LYS A 44 7.17 6.09 13.58
C LYS A 44 8.33 6.68 12.79
N ILE A 45 9.48 6.01 12.78
CA ILE A 45 10.67 6.45 12.06
C ILE A 45 10.43 6.56 10.54
N LEU A 46 9.59 5.70 9.97
CA LEU A 46 9.24 5.77 8.55
C LEU A 46 8.29 6.93 8.27
N ILE A 47 7.36 7.21 9.20
CA ILE A 47 6.48 8.38 9.11
C ILE A 47 7.31 9.66 9.17
N ASP A 48 8.30 9.76 10.06
CA ASP A 48 9.16 10.95 10.16
C ASP A 48 9.91 11.21 8.84
N ARG A 49 10.47 10.14 8.23
CA ARG A 49 11.13 10.22 6.92
C ARG A 49 10.15 10.58 5.80
N LEU A 50 8.94 10.02 5.83
CA LEU A 50 7.86 10.33 4.89
C LEU A 50 7.53 11.82 4.95
N MET A 51 7.29 12.35 6.15
CA MET A 51 6.94 13.75 6.36
C MET A 51 8.07 14.70 5.94
N ALA A 52 9.34 14.32 6.12
CA ALA A 52 10.47 15.07 5.58
C ALA A 52 10.40 15.17 4.05
N LYS A 53 10.12 14.06 3.34
CA LYS A 53 9.94 14.08 1.88
C LYS A 53 8.69 14.81 1.41
N VAL A 54 7.66 14.91 2.26
CA VAL A 54 6.49 15.76 2.01
C VAL A 54 6.86 17.24 2.11
N ALA A 55 7.64 17.63 3.12
CA ALA A 55 8.16 19.00 3.25
C ALA A 55 9.07 19.40 2.08
N ASP A 56 9.86 18.45 1.55
CA ASP A 56 10.67 18.63 0.33
C ASP A 56 9.84 18.71 -0.96
N GLY A 57 8.52 18.48 -0.90
CA GLY A 57 7.63 18.46 -2.06
C GLY A 57 7.80 17.24 -2.97
N LYS A 58 8.61 16.25 -2.57
CA LYS A 58 8.83 15.01 -3.33
C LYS A 58 7.66 14.04 -3.20
N ILE A 59 7.00 14.05 -2.05
CA ILE A 59 5.81 13.23 -1.78
C ILE A 59 4.61 14.15 -1.53
N VAL A 60 3.47 13.84 -2.15
CA VAL A 60 2.18 14.48 -1.87
C VAL A 60 1.26 13.45 -1.24
N LEU A 61 0.62 13.82 -0.13
CA LEU A 61 -0.32 12.96 0.56
C LEU A 61 -1.74 13.23 0.08
N LYS A 62 -2.46 12.15 -0.27
CA LYS A 62 -3.91 12.16 -0.52
C LYS A 62 -4.57 11.24 0.51
N THR A 63 -4.88 11.78 1.68
CA THR A 63 -5.55 11.07 2.76
C THR A 63 -7.07 11.12 2.60
N ASN A 64 -7.79 10.25 3.31
CA ASN A 64 -9.25 10.10 3.21
C ASN A 64 -9.73 9.88 1.77
N ALA A 65 -8.92 9.18 0.98
CA ALA A 65 -9.15 8.93 -0.44
C ALA A 65 -8.89 7.46 -0.79
N VAL A 66 -9.67 6.96 -1.75
CA VAL A 66 -9.48 5.63 -2.34
C VAL A 66 -9.24 5.77 -3.83
N LEU A 67 -8.49 4.83 -4.40
CA LEU A 67 -8.40 4.67 -5.85
C LEU A 67 -9.75 4.17 -6.37
N ASP A 68 -10.36 4.95 -7.26
CA ASP A 68 -11.65 4.65 -7.89
C ASP A 68 -11.43 3.95 -9.24
N GLU A 69 -10.53 4.51 -10.07
CA GLU A 69 -10.23 3.98 -11.40
C GLU A 69 -8.78 4.26 -11.79
N VAL A 70 -8.14 3.31 -12.47
CA VAL A 70 -6.84 3.54 -13.15
C VAL A 70 -7.14 3.92 -14.59
N LEU A 71 -6.68 5.09 -15.01
CA LEU A 71 -6.91 5.63 -16.35
C LEU A 71 -5.72 5.29 -17.24
N GLY A 72 -5.98 4.95 -18.49
CA GLY A 72 -4.95 4.56 -19.43
C GLY A 72 -5.43 4.42 -20.87
N ASP A 73 -4.47 4.18 -21.75
CA ASP A 73 -4.69 3.86 -23.15
C ASP A 73 -3.99 2.53 -23.52
N ALA A 74 -3.93 2.21 -24.81
CA ALA A 74 -3.29 0.97 -25.30
C ALA A 74 -1.79 0.85 -24.96
N LYS A 75 -1.12 1.95 -24.58
CA LYS A 75 0.30 2.00 -24.22
C LYS A 75 0.52 1.88 -22.71
N GLY A 76 -0.50 2.12 -21.89
CA GLY A 76 -0.41 1.96 -20.44
C GLY A 76 -1.15 3.04 -19.65
N VAL A 77 -0.74 3.22 -18.40
CA VAL A 77 -1.36 4.15 -17.45
C VAL A 77 -1.05 5.59 -17.83
N THR A 78 -2.07 6.43 -17.85
CA THR A 78 -1.97 7.88 -18.09
C THR A 78 -2.48 8.70 -16.90
N GLY A 79 -3.16 8.06 -15.96
CA GLY A 79 -3.60 8.69 -14.73
C GLY A 79 -4.37 7.76 -13.81
N MET A 80 -5.01 8.37 -12.82
CA MET A 80 -5.95 7.69 -11.94
C MET A 80 -7.06 8.65 -11.49
N ARG A 81 -8.22 8.10 -11.19
CA ARG A 81 -9.30 8.79 -10.47
C ARG A 81 -9.29 8.37 -9.01
N LEU A 82 -9.30 9.36 -8.13
CA LEU A 82 -9.50 9.18 -6.70
C LEU A 82 -10.94 9.54 -6.34
N LYS A 83 -11.47 8.86 -5.33
CA LYS A 83 -12.71 9.20 -4.66
C LYS A 83 -12.43 9.50 -3.20
N PHE A 84 -12.85 10.67 -2.75
CA PHE A 84 -12.72 11.11 -1.36
C PHE A 84 -13.94 10.71 -0.54
N ASN A 85 -13.75 10.62 0.77
CA ASN A 85 -14.83 10.28 1.70
C ASN A 85 -15.96 11.32 1.72
N ASP A 86 -15.69 12.56 1.30
CA ASP A 86 -16.71 13.62 1.15
C ASP A 86 -17.51 13.53 -0.16
N GLY A 87 -17.27 12.47 -0.95
CA GLY A 87 -17.95 12.22 -2.22
C GLY A 87 -17.33 12.92 -3.43
N LYS A 88 -16.29 13.75 -3.24
CA LYS A 88 -15.58 14.38 -4.36
C LYS A 88 -14.73 13.35 -5.10
N SER A 89 -14.50 13.61 -6.37
CA SER A 89 -13.57 12.88 -7.22
C SER A 89 -12.48 13.79 -7.76
N GLU A 90 -11.28 13.27 -7.93
CA GLU A 90 -10.15 13.99 -8.52
C GLU A 90 -9.41 13.07 -9.48
N GLU A 91 -9.12 13.56 -10.68
CA GLU A 91 -8.26 12.87 -11.63
C GLU A 91 -6.84 13.42 -11.55
N LEU A 92 -5.86 12.53 -11.52
CA LEU A 92 -4.44 12.85 -11.45
C LEU A 92 -3.74 12.23 -12.64
N ALA A 93 -3.05 13.06 -13.42
CA ALA A 93 -2.17 12.59 -14.49
C ALA A 93 -0.89 12.03 -13.86
N LEU A 94 -0.58 10.77 -14.20
CA LEU A 94 0.61 10.06 -13.72
C LEU A 94 0.92 8.89 -14.63
N SER A 95 2.14 8.38 -14.56
CA SER A 95 2.61 7.33 -15.46
C SER A 95 2.51 5.93 -14.85
N GLY A 96 2.32 5.81 -13.53
CA GLY A 96 2.25 4.51 -12.86
C GLY A 96 1.58 4.53 -11.50
N VAL A 97 0.89 3.45 -11.16
CA VAL A 97 0.21 3.24 -9.88
C VAL A 97 0.75 1.96 -9.23
N PHE A 98 1.22 2.07 -7.99
CA PHE A 98 1.79 0.98 -7.20
C PHE A 98 0.82 0.62 -6.07
N ILE A 99 0.35 -0.63 -6.03
CA ILE A 99 -0.63 -1.10 -5.05
C ILE A 99 0.09 -1.78 -3.88
N ALA A 100 0.03 -1.17 -2.69
CA ALA A 100 0.70 -1.62 -1.48
C ALA A 100 -0.30 -1.72 -0.30
N ILE A 101 -1.36 -2.52 -0.47
CA ILE A 101 -2.49 -2.64 0.47
C ILE A 101 -2.36 -3.81 1.46
N GLY A 102 -1.21 -4.48 1.49
CA GLY A 102 -0.93 -5.66 2.30
C GLY A 102 -0.95 -6.95 1.48
N HIS A 103 -0.64 -8.07 2.14
CA HIS A 103 -0.52 -9.38 1.51
C HIS A 103 -1.62 -10.31 1.99
N LYS A 104 -2.20 -11.07 1.06
CA LYS A 104 -3.00 -12.26 1.37
C LYS A 104 -2.04 -13.45 1.53
N PRO A 105 -2.17 -14.29 2.56
CA PRO A 105 -1.44 -15.55 2.64
C PRO A 105 -1.74 -16.47 1.45
N ASN A 106 -0.72 -17.15 0.93
CA ASN A 106 -0.84 -18.06 -0.22
C ASN A 106 -1.29 -19.46 0.22
N THR A 107 -2.51 -19.59 0.73
CA THR A 107 -3.03 -20.82 1.34
C THR A 107 -4.23 -21.44 0.61
N ASP A 108 -4.63 -20.85 -0.53
CA ASP A 108 -5.81 -21.26 -1.29
C ASP A 108 -5.82 -22.75 -1.66
N ILE A 109 -4.65 -23.37 -1.91
CA ILE A 109 -4.53 -24.80 -2.23
C ILE A 109 -4.87 -25.75 -1.05
N PHE A 110 -4.96 -25.22 0.16
CA PHE A 110 -5.23 -25.96 1.40
C PHE A 110 -6.66 -25.76 1.91
N GLU A 111 -7.48 -24.95 1.23
CA GLU A 111 -8.90 -24.79 1.56
C GLU A 111 -9.61 -26.17 1.56
N GLY A 112 -10.35 -26.45 2.64
CA GLY A 112 -11.01 -27.74 2.85
C GLY A 112 -10.09 -28.91 3.22
N LYS A 113 -8.76 -28.72 3.25
CA LYS A 113 -7.78 -29.76 3.63
C LYS A 113 -7.12 -29.49 4.98
N LEU A 114 -6.88 -28.21 5.29
CA LEU A 114 -6.33 -27.75 6.56
C LEU A 114 -7.30 -26.76 7.21
N GLU A 115 -7.22 -26.65 8.53
CA GLU A 115 -7.91 -25.59 9.26
C GLU A 115 -7.24 -24.24 8.95
N LEU A 116 -8.03 -23.28 8.49
CA LEU A 116 -7.59 -21.93 8.16
C LEU A 116 -8.37 -20.90 8.98
N GLU A 117 -7.68 -19.92 9.55
CA GLU A 117 -8.29 -18.77 10.25
C GLU A 117 -7.85 -17.48 9.54
N HIS A 118 -8.80 -16.72 8.99
CA HIS A 118 -8.53 -15.53 8.16
C HIS A 118 -7.53 -15.77 7.02
N GLY A 119 -7.52 -16.98 6.45
CA GLY A 119 -6.59 -17.39 5.39
C GLY A 119 -5.21 -17.85 5.89
N TYR A 120 -4.92 -17.82 7.19
CA TYR A 120 -3.69 -18.38 7.74
C TYR A 120 -3.89 -19.83 8.16
N ILE A 121 -2.89 -20.70 7.94
CA ILE A 121 -2.92 -22.07 8.44
C ILE A 121 -2.86 -22.05 9.96
N VAL A 122 -3.85 -22.69 10.60
CA VAL A 122 -3.87 -22.84 12.06
C VAL A 122 -2.74 -23.78 12.46
N THR A 123 -1.85 -23.29 13.34
CA THR A 123 -0.78 -24.09 13.92
C THR A 123 -1.06 -24.32 15.40
N LYS A 124 -0.56 -25.44 15.95
CA LYS A 124 -0.56 -25.69 17.39
C LYS A 124 0.51 -24.83 18.07
N SER A 125 0.32 -23.51 18.07
CA SER A 125 1.21 -22.54 18.71
C SER A 125 0.56 -21.98 19.97
N GLY A 126 1.02 -22.42 21.15
CA GLY A 126 0.97 -21.74 22.46
C GLY A 126 -0.39 -21.36 23.08
N ARG A 127 -1.50 -21.40 22.34
CA ARG A 127 -2.85 -21.06 22.84
C ARG A 127 -3.69 -22.29 23.21
N GLY A 128 -3.07 -23.47 23.22
CA GLY A 128 -3.63 -24.73 23.73
C GLY A 128 -2.69 -25.40 24.74
N SER A 129 -3.26 -26.28 25.58
CA SER A 129 -2.69 -26.98 26.76
C SER A 129 -1.45 -27.88 26.53
N PHE A 130 -0.57 -27.57 25.58
CA PHE A 130 0.57 -28.41 25.19
C PHE A 130 1.87 -27.64 24.95
N ALA A 131 2.01 -26.41 25.49
CA ALA A 131 3.22 -25.59 25.34
C ALA A 131 4.51 -26.26 25.88
N THR A 132 4.38 -27.30 26.70
CA THR A 132 5.50 -28.06 27.29
C THR A 132 5.45 -29.56 26.96
N ALA A 133 4.64 -29.97 25.97
CA ALA A 133 4.58 -31.38 25.60
C ALA A 133 5.83 -31.76 24.79
N THR A 134 6.69 -32.60 25.38
CA THR A 134 7.76 -33.32 24.69
C THR A 134 7.32 -34.75 24.40
N SER A 135 7.89 -35.33 23.33
CA SER A 135 7.67 -36.72 22.91
C SER A 135 7.98 -37.76 23.98
#